data_AF-A0A0N4UCD1-F1
#
_entry.id   AF-A0A0N4UCD1-F1
#
_cell.length_a   1.000
_cell.length_b   1.000
_cell.length_c   1.000
_cell.angle_alpha   90.00
_cell.angle_beta   90.00
_cell.angle_gamma   90.00
#
_symmetry.space_group_name_H-M   'P 1'
#
loop_
_entity.id
_entity.type
_entity.pdbx_description
1 polymer ?
#
loop_
_entity_poly.entity_id
_entity_poly.type
_entity_poly.pdbx_seq_one_letter_code
_entity_poly.pdbx_strand_id
1 'polypeptide(L)'
;MNCYENMATFKSYIKGFVKKVVDYMAEKGRSDTEISEFKKKVQAWVASLLTKDRFKKLQFFIGERMAEGQGEGQVAIVEYRDEDEGEVPYLMLIKEAVIEEKQ
;
A
#
# COMPACT_ATOMS: atom_id res chain seq x y z
N MET A 1 15.25 -11.67 1.81
CA MET A 1 14.38 -11.62 3.00
C MET A 1 13.33 -10.56 2.69
N ASN A 2 12.06 -10.94 2.47
CA ASN A 2 11.01 -10.00 2.11
C ASN A 2 10.79 -9.03 3.28
N CYS A 3 11.32 -7.81 3.16
CA CYS A 3 11.49 -6.88 4.28
C CYS A 3 10.18 -6.54 5.02
N TYR A 4 9.04 -6.71 4.37
CA TYR A 4 7.72 -6.32 4.87
C TYR A 4 6.86 -7.48 5.38
N GLU A 5 7.36 -8.72 5.38
CA GLU A 5 6.69 -9.85 6.05
C GLU A 5 6.74 -9.74 7.59
N ASN A 6 7.54 -8.81 8.11
CA ASN A 6 7.48 -8.40 9.50
C ASN A 6 6.47 -7.25 9.68
N MET A 7 5.45 -7.48 10.52
CA MET A 7 4.38 -6.52 10.78
C MET A 7 4.88 -5.15 11.31
N ALA A 8 5.93 -5.14 12.15
CA ALA A 8 6.48 -3.90 12.67
C ALA A 8 7.19 -3.10 11.58
N THR A 9 7.96 -3.79 10.72
CA THR A 9 8.62 -3.17 9.55
C THR A 9 7.60 -2.57 8.59
N PHE A 10 6.55 -3.32 8.24
CA PHE A 10 5.48 -2.83 7.37
C PHE A 10 4.74 -1.63 7.99
N LYS A 11 4.43 -1.69 9.30
CA LYS A 11 3.76 -0.59 10.01
C LYS A 11 4.59 0.70 10.01
N SER A 12 5.91 0.60 10.15
CA SER A 12 6.81 1.76 10.06
C SER A 12 6.80 2.36 8.65
N TYR A 13 6.98 1.49 7.65
CA TYR A 13 6.98 1.88 6.23
C TYR A 13 5.68 2.58 5.84
N ILE A 14 4.53 1.95 6.08
CA ILE A 14 3.24 2.43 5.58
C ILE A 14 2.87 3.79 6.18
N LYS A 15 3.27 4.06 7.43
CA LYS A 15 3.07 5.36 8.07
C LYS A 15 3.87 6.46 7.36
N GLY A 16 5.14 6.21 7.05
CA GLY A 16 5.99 7.13 6.29
C GLY A 16 5.49 7.34 4.87
N PHE A 17 5.13 6.25 4.19
CA PHE A 17 4.60 6.26 2.84
C PHE A 17 3.29 7.06 2.73
N VAL A 18 2.30 6.79 3.58
CA VAL A 18 1.02 7.53 3.58
C VAL A 18 1.22 9.02 3.85
N LYS A 19 2.18 9.41 4.70
CA LYS A 19 2.52 10.82 4.89
C LYS A 19 3.00 11.45 3.58
N LYS A 20 3.92 10.80 2.86
CA LYS A 20 4.41 11.29 1.56
C LYS A 20 3.29 11.41 0.53
N VAL A 21 2.33 10.48 0.53
CA VAL A 21 1.14 10.54 -0.35
C VAL A 21 0.26 11.74 0.01
N VAL A 22 0.02 12.00 1.30
CA VAL A 22 -0.74 13.18 1.75
C VAL A 22 -0.05 14.48 1.34
N ASP A 23 1.26 14.57 1.55
CA ASP A 23 2.06 15.74 1.17
C ASP A 23 1.98 15.96 -0.36
N TYR A 24 2.08 14.89 -1.15
CA TYR A 24 1.90 14.94 -2.60
C TYR A 24 0.48 15.38 -3.02
N MET A 25 -0.57 14.87 -2.36
CA MET A 25 -1.94 15.28 -2.64
C MET A 25 -2.14 16.79 -2.39
N ALA A 26 -1.60 17.31 -1.29
CA ALA A 26 -1.65 18.73 -0.96
C ALA A 26 -0.89 19.58 -1.99
N GLU A 27 0.31 19.14 -2.39
CA GLU A 27 1.10 19.80 -3.44
C GLU A 27 0.38 19.85 -4.80
N LYS A 28 -0.39 18.80 -5.13
CA LYS A 28 -1.22 18.76 -6.34
C LYS A 28 -2.57 19.48 -6.22
N GLY A 29 -2.80 20.21 -5.13
CA GLY A 29 -3.98 21.05 -4.96
C GLY A 29 -5.26 20.27 -4.66
N ARG A 30 -5.16 19.03 -4.15
CA ARG A 30 -6.34 18.31 -3.63
C ARG A 30 -6.90 19.08 -2.44
N SER A 31 -8.23 19.08 -2.32
CA SER A 31 -8.92 19.75 -1.22
C SER A 31 -8.65 19.07 0.12
N ASP A 32 -8.74 19.83 1.22
CA ASP A 32 -8.62 19.30 2.58
C ASP A 32 -9.65 18.20 2.87
N THR A 33 -10.84 18.30 2.26
CA THR A 33 -11.89 17.27 2.33
C THR A 33 -11.43 15.97 1.68
N GLU A 34 -10.91 16.01 0.45
CA GLU A 34 -10.38 14.83 -0.25
C GLU A 34 -9.23 14.18 0.53
N ILE A 35 -8.29 14.99 1.04
CA ILE A 35 -7.17 14.50 1.84
C ILE A 35 -7.66 13.83 3.13
N SER A 36 -8.67 14.40 3.79
CA SER A 36 -9.24 13.85 5.02
C SER A 36 -9.97 12.53 4.77
N GLU A 37 -10.74 12.45 3.69
CA GLU A 37 -11.38 11.21 3.26
C GLU A 37 -10.36 10.12 2.94
N PHE A 38 -9.29 10.46 2.21
CA PHE A 38 -8.18 9.54 1.94
C PHE A 38 -7.56 9.00 3.23
N LYS A 39 -7.18 9.89 4.16
CA LYS A 39 -6.60 9.51 5.46
C LYS A 39 -7.50 8.53 6.22
N LYS A 40 -8.81 8.78 6.26
CA LYS A 40 -9.77 7.90 6.91
C LYS A 40 -9.84 6.52 6.24
N LYS A 41 -9.96 6.48 4.91
CA LYS A 41 -10.06 5.23 4.14
C LYS A 41 -8.77 4.40 4.25
N VAL A 42 -7.61 5.03 4.06
CA VAL A 42 -6.32 4.33 4.13
C VAL A 42 -6.02 3.84 5.53
N GLN A 43 -6.38 4.59 6.59
CA GLN A 43 -6.22 4.13 7.96
C GLN A 43 -7.05 2.88 8.24
N ALA A 44 -8.33 2.86 7.85
CA ALA A 44 -9.20 1.70 8.02
C ALA A 44 -8.69 0.49 7.23
N TRP A 45 -8.26 0.70 5.99
CA TRP A 45 -7.71 -0.35 5.14
C TRP A 45 -6.41 -0.93 5.73
N VAL A 46 -5.44 -0.08 6.13
CA VAL A 46 -4.19 -0.53 6.76
C VAL A 46 -4.46 -1.27 8.07
N ALA A 47 -5.40 -0.80 8.89
CA ALA A 47 -5.78 -1.51 10.11
C ALA A 47 -6.32 -2.91 9.81
N SER A 48 -7.12 -3.07 8.75
CA SER A 48 -7.65 -4.38 8.34
C SER A 48 -6.54 -5.35 7.88
N LEU A 49 -5.51 -4.85 7.20
CA LEU A 49 -4.35 -5.63 6.76
C LEU A 49 -3.49 -6.10 7.94
N LEU A 50 -3.36 -5.27 8.98
CA LEU A 50 -2.54 -5.54 10.17
C LEU A 50 -3.16 -6.53 11.17
N THR A 51 -4.35 -7.08 10.87
CA THR A 51 -4.91 -8.17 11.68
C THR A 51 -4.03 -9.41 11.57
N LYS A 52 -3.79 -10.11 12.68
CA LYS A 52 -2.80 -11.21 12.74
C LYS A 52 -3.06 -12.29 11.68
N ASP A 53 -4.32 -12.65 11.45
CA ASP A 53 -4.67 -13.74 10.54
C ASP A 53 -4.59 -13.32 9.07
N ARG A 54 -4.97 -12.08 8.76
CA ARG A 54 -4.87 -11.55 7.40
C ARG A 54 -3.43 -11.28 7.02
N PHE A 55 -2.66 -10.63 7.90
CA PHE A 55 -1.28 -10.21 7.60
C PHE A 55 -0.38 -11.38 7.19
N LYS A 56 -0.57 -12.57 7.80
CA LYS A 56 0.19 -13.78 7.48
C LYS A 56 -0.08 -14.34 6.08
N LYS A 57 -1.23 -14.00 5.48
CA LYS A 57 -1.62 -14.42 4.13
C LYS A 57 -1.21 -13.41 3.07
N LEU A 58 -0.74 -12.22 3.47
CA LEU A 58 -0.30 -11.20 2.55
C LEU A 58 1.13 -11.48 2.06
N GLN A 59 1.36 -11.23 0.78
CA GLN A 59 2.68 -11.18 0.19
C GLN A 59 3.01 -9.73 -0.18
N PHE A 60 4.27 -9.35 0.00
CA PHE A 60 4.73 -7.98 -0.20
C PHE A 60 5.80 -7.92 -1.28
N PHE A 61 5.62 -7.06 -2.26
CA PHE A 61 6.50 -6.87 -3.40
C PHE A 61 6.97 -5.42 -3.50
N ILE A 62 8.18 -5.22 -3.98
CA ILE A 62 8.77 -3.89 -4.22
C ILE A 62 9.30 -3.81 -5.64
N GLY A 63 9.34 -2.60 -6.18
CA GLY A 63 9.95 -2.35 -7.48
C GLY A 63 11.47 -2.53 -7.44
N GLU A 64 12.06 -2.86 -8.59
CA GLU A 64 13.49 -3.18 -8.75
C GLU A 64 14.40 -2.08 -8.19
N ARG A 65 14.14 -0.81 -8.53
CA ARG A 65 14.91 0.33 -8.00
C ARG A 65 14.92 0.39 -6.48
N MET A 66 13.77 0.16 -5.85
CA MET A 66 13.69 0.13 -4.39
C MET A 66 14.47 -1.07 -3.81
N ALA A 67 14.47 -2.22 -4.49
CA ALA A 67 15.26 -3.39 -4.11
C ALA A 67 16.78 -3.14 -4.25
N GLU A 68 17.19 -2.30 -5.20
CA GLU A 68 18.57 -1.83 -5.38
C GLU A 68 18.98 -0.72 -4.39
N GLY A 69 18.08 -0.32 -3.48
CA GLY A 69 18.31 0.79 -2.55
C GLY A 69 18.21 2.18 -3.21
N GLN A 70 17.68 2.25 -4.42
CA GLN A 70 17.46 3.49 -5.15
C GLN A 70 16.07 4.05 -4.88
N GLY A 71 15.99 4.92 -3.88
CA GLY A 71 14.77 5.63 -3.53
C GLY A 71 13.76 4.79 -2.74
N GLU A 72 12.58 5.34 -2.57
CA GLU A 72 11.46 4.72 -1.88
C GLU A 72 10.25 4.65 -2.81
N GLY A 73 9.44 3.61 -2.69
CA GLY A 73 8.28 3.41 -3.54
C GLY A 73 7.10 2.74 -2.82
N GLN A 74 6.05 2.48 -3.59
CA GLN A 74 4.89 1.73 -3.11
C GLN A 74 5.23 0.24 -3.00
N VAL A 75 4.98 -0.33 -1.82
CA VAL A 75 4.96 -1.78 -1.62
C VAL A 75 3.64 -2.29 -2.18
N ALA A 76 3.74 -3.17 -3.17
CA ALA A 76 2.63 -3.93 -3.72
C ALA A 76 2.23 -5.03 -2.73
N ILE A 77 0.93 -5.17 -2.47
CA ILE A 77 0.41 -6.19 -1.54
C ILE A 77 -0.40 -7.19 -2.36
N VAL A 78 -0.09 -8.47 -2.24
CA VAL A 78 -0.85 -9.54 -2.87
C VAL A 78 -1.58 -10.34 -1.79
N GLU A 79 -2.85 -10.62 -2.06
CA GLU A 79 -3.71 -11.46 -1.23
C GLU A 79 -4.37 -12.50 -2.11
N TYR A 80 -4.19 -13.79 -1.80
CA TYR A 80 -4.95 -14.86 -2.45
C TYR A 80 -6.36 -14.89 -1.86
N ARG A 81 -7.36 -14.91 -2.74
CA ARG A 81 -8.77 -14.93 -2.36
C ARG A 81 -9.45 -16.11 -3.01
N ASP A 82 -10.31 -16.77 -2.25
CA ASP A 82 -11.16 -17.83 -2.76
C ASP A 82 -12.22 -17.25 -3.70
N GLU A 83 -12.23 -17.72 -4.93
CA GLU A 83 -13.30 -17.52 -5.90
C GLU A 83 -13.89 -18.87 -6.34
N ASP A 84 -15.00 -18.84 -7.06
CA ASP A 84 -15.69 -20.06 -7.52
C ASP A 84 -14.78 -20.98 -8.37
N GLU A 85 -13.82 -20.40 -9.09
CA GLU A 85 -12.86 -21.12 -9.95
C GLU A 85 -11.54 -21.48 -9.25
N GLY A 86 -11.34 -21.07 -7.99
CA GLY A 86 -10.14 -21.35 -7.19
C GLY A 86 -9.54 -20.11 -6.53
N GLU A 87 -8.33 -20.24 -5.97
CA GLU A 87 -7.62 -19.12 -5.36
C GLU A 87 -7.02 -18.19 -6.42
N VAL A 88 -7.42 -16.91 -6.39
CA VAL A 88 -6.95 -15.86 -7.30
C VAL A 88 -6.06 -14.87 -6.55
N PRO A 89 -4.86 -14.52 -7.06
CA PRO A 89 -4.01 -13.50 -6.45
C PRO A 89 -4.50 -12.09 -6.81
N TYR A 90 -4.82 -11.31 -5.78
CA TYR A 90 -5.22 -9.91 -5.93
C TYR A 90 -4.06 -8.98 -5.59
N LEU A 91 -3.57 -8.25 -6.60
CA LEU A 91 -2.64 -7.14 -6.40
C LEU A 91 -3.40 -5.91 -5.89
N MET A 92 -2.96 -5.37 -4.76
CA MET A 92 -3.52 -4.18 -4.12
C MET A 92 -2.47 -3.08 -4.04
N LEU A 93 -2.91 -1.88 -4.42
CA LEU A 93 -2.12 -0.65 -4.46
C LEU A 93 -2.94 0.50 -3.85
N ILE A 94 -2.27 1.52 -3.33
CA ILE A 94 -2.94 2.75 -2.90
C ILE A 94 -3.14 3.62 -4.14
N LYS A 95 -4.40 3.83 -4.54
CA LYS A 95 -4.77 4.59 -5.74
C LYS A 95 -4.17 6.00 -5.76
N GLU A 96 -4.16 6.67 -4.61
CA GLU A 96 -3.67 8.06 -4.51
C GLU A 96 -2.13 8.15 -4.63
N ALA A 97 -1.44 7.01 -4.61
CA ALA A 97 -0.01 6.88 -4.89
C ALA A 97 0.29 6.43 -6.34
N VAL A 98 -0.74 6.24 -7.19
CA VAL A 98 -0.59 5.77 -8.57
C VAL A 98 -1.05 6.85 -9.53
N ILE A 99 -0.15 7.23 -10.43
CA ILE A 99 -0.45 8.07 -11.60
C ILE A 99 -0.61 7.12 -12.77
N GLU A 100 -1.77 7.16 -13.42
CA GLU A 100 -2.05 6.36 -14.61
C GLU A 100 -1.67 7.16 -15.85
N GLU A 101 -1.04 6.48 -16.81
CA GLU A 101 -0.68 7.04 -18.11
C GLU A 101 -1.28 6.14 -19.20
N LYS A 102 -1.98 6.75 -20.16
CA LYS A 102 -2.58 6.02 -21.27
C LYS A 102 -1.52 5.84 -22.36
N GLN A 103 -1.36 4.60 -22.84
CA GLN A 103 -0.52 4.27 -23.99
C GLN A 103 -1.23 4.60 -25.31
#